data_AF-A0A4P6P9D5-F1
#
_entry.id   AF-A0A4P6P9D5-F1
#
_cell.length_a   1.000
_cell.length_b   1.000
_cell.length_c   1.000
_cell.angle_alpha   90.00
_cell.angle_beta   90.00
_cell.angle_gamma   90.00
#
_symmetry.space_group_name_H-M   'P 1'
#
loop_
_entity.id
_entity.type
_entity.pdbx_description
1 polymer ?
#
loop_
_entity_poly.entity_id
_entity_poly.type
_entity_poly.pdbx_seq_one_letter_code
_entity_poly.pdbx_strand_id
1 'polypeptide(L)'
;MINTQHIKSYGRTSILATTLLTLMACNSSDESSTEGFVKLYNLSKDAPNIYLTLDEDINVDADSDNDHYENTYSGIAYTKANSNFSLETNNYDYQLAWQDGDNSSSENLNLIHQGQLTVTDDNIQMIVLANSILSPEVIIYDIPVIDDDSDDDDDLFNMRVLNMHAEQPQVDFYYSTEDETFAQAQLFSQVNYQELTENQKIAQQSYIFYITAAGSDEVLFQSHSINFAYSSQYVIALRENLGAGSSPFVIDKLSNSSITEYVDDNAETTIRAYNAVAPHAELSNYQGNLSLYVNGIDETPEIPLLNFGEISDELQLASGDYSLDLVNTQDEQPLLSNHLISLNENSNKTVFFYAEEEYVDSDGDGNIDENGDGIIDEIDINLYSLVVNNSLSTSIYEHEIEIVNLVQSDEFDQVQVYFVRNDETIDTALYHRTINYKETNEISLQNNSYQVFVIAQENGSRIILNSFELLLDEQSSEQFLVLEVSEASATGYKASLIEQVLAQESDNDD
;
A
#
# COMPACT_ATOMS: atom_id res chain seq x y z
N MET A 1 -12.88 75.22 13.51
CA MET A 1 -11.66 74.40 13.42
C MET A 1 -12.13 72.99 13.12
N ILE A 2 -11.86 72.50 11.90
CA ILE A 2 -10.89 71.43 11.62
C ILE A 2 -11.42 70.10 12.22
N ASN A 3 -11.74 69.03 11.51
CA ASN A 3 -11.23 68.51 10.25
C ASN A 3 -12.24 67.52 9.66
N THR A 4 -12.44 67.57 8.35
CA THR A 4 -13.07 66.50 7.57
C THR A 4 -11.94 65.64 7.01
N GLN A 5 -11.87 64.34 7.34
CA GLN A 5 -10.94 63.41 6.69
C GLN A 5 -11.68 62.22 6.09
N HIS A 6 -11.78 62.30 4.77
CA HIS A 6 -11.54 61.26 3.76
C HIS A 6 -11.69 59.79 4.16
N ILE A 7 -12.78 59.19 3.68
CA ILE A 7 -12.86 57.77 3.34
C ILE A 7 -12.07 57.57 2.04
N LYS A 8 -10.99 56.78 2.08
CA LYS A 8 -10.33 56.22 0.90
C LYS A 8 -10.71 54.74 0.80
N SER A 9 -11.60 54.41 -0.14
CA SER A 9 -11.78 53.04 -0.62
C SER A 9 -10.65 52.73 -1.60
N TYR A 10 -9.72 51.87 -1.21
CA TYR A 10 -8.79 51.27 -2.17
C TYR A 10 -9.52 50.11 -2.84
N GLY A 11 -10.03 50.35 -4.05
CA GLY A 11 -10.40 49.30 -4.97
C GLY A 11 -9.13 48.58 -5.42
N ARG A 12 -8.96 47.34 -4.98
CA ARG A 12 -8.01 46.41 -5.59
C ARG A 12 -8.69 45.85 -6.84
N THR A 13 -8.30 46.37 -8.00
CA THR A 13 -8.52 45.74 -9.30
C THR A 13 -7.82 44.40 -9.31
N SER A 14 -8.58 43.32 -9.12
CA SER A 14 -8.15 41.97 -9.50
C SER A 14 -8.13 41.91 -11.03
N ILE A 15 -6.93 41.79 -11.59
CA ILE A 15 -6.74 41.39 -12.98
C ILE A 15 -7.03 39.89 -13.00
N LEU A 16 -8.24 39.51 -13.43
CA LEU A 16 -8.55 38.14 -13.80
C LEU A 16 -7.71 37.82 -15.05
N ALA A 17 -6.65 37.04 -14.87
CA ALA A 17 -5.98 36.38 -15.99
C ALA A 17 -6.92 35.24 -16.45
N THR A 18 -7.73 35.54 -17.47
CA THR A 18 -8.53 34.53 -18.14
C THR A 18 -7.57 33.67 -18.97
N THR A 19 -7.19 32.52 -18.42
CA THR A 19 -6.48 31.47 -19.16
C THR A 19 -7.44 30.96 -20.24
N LEU A 20 -7.18 31.36 -21.48
CA LEU A 20 -7.86 30.82 -22.65
C LEU A 20 -7.40 29.36 -22.77
N LEU A 21 -8.22 28.40 -22.30
CA LEU A 21 -8.12 27.03 -22.78
C LEU A 21 -8.54 27.04 -24.25
N THR A 22 -7.55 26.98 -25.14
CA THR A 22 -7.80 26.65 -26.54
C THR A 22 -8.20 25.19 -26.60
N LEU A 23 -9.51 24.93 -26.56
CA LEU A 23 -10.09 23.72 -27.09
C LEU A 23 -9.67 23.62 -28.56
N MET A 24 -8.77 22.68 -28.87
CA MET A 24 -8.58 22.26 -30.25
C MET A 24 -9.87 21.56 -30.69
N ALA A 25 -10.72 22.31 -31.38
CA ALA A 25 -11.73 21.72 -32.24
C ALA A 25 -11.00 21.12 -33.44
N CYS A 26 -10.71 19.81 -33.37
CA CYS A 26 -10.23 19.08 -34.53
C CYS A 26 -11.42 18.85 -35.47
N ASN A 27 -11.28 19.44 -36.65
CA ASN A 27 -12.16 19.28 -37.79
C ASN A 27 -11.85 17.92 -38.41
N SER A 28 -12.79 16.96 -38.34
CA SER A 28 -12.63 15.60 -38.86
C SER A 28 -12.41 15.62 -40.38
N SER A 29 -11.16 15.39 -40.78
CA SER A 29 -10.78 14.92 -42.09
C SER A 29 -10.13 13.55 -41.90
N ASP A 30 -10.65 12.55 -42.61
CA ASP A 30 -10.21 11.16 -42.67
C ASP A 30 -8.67 11.03 -42.84
N GLU A 31 -7.94 10.99 -41.74
CA GLU A 31 -6.56 10.49 -41.66
C GLU A 31 -6.67 9.20 -40.84
N SER A 32 -6.31 8.06 -41.44
CA SER A 32 -6.12 6.82 -40.69
C SER A 32 -5.16 7.11 -39.54
N SER A 33 -5.50 6.69 -38.32
CA SER A 33 -4.53 6.72 -37.23
C SER A 33 -3.25 6.00 -37.69
N THR A 34 -2.11 6.54 -37.28
CA THR A 34 -0.80 5.91 -37.50
C THR A 34 -0.14 5.66 -36.16
N GLU A 35 -0.97 5.51 -35.12
CA GLU A 35 -0.54 5.39 -33.74
C GLU A 35 -1.11 4.10 -33.15
N GLY A 36 -0.27 3.39 -32.41
CA GLY A 36 -0.69 2.30 -31.53
C GLY A 36 -0.32 2.64 -30.09
N PHE A 37 -0.58 1.70 -29.20
CA PHE A 37 -0.40 1.92 -27.76
C PHE A 37 0.51 0.87 -27.12
N VAL A 38 1.24 1.27 -26.08
CA VAL A 38 2.01 0.35 -25.23
C VAL A 38 1.58 0.49 -23.78
N LYS A 39 1.45 -0.64 -23.10
CA LYS A 39 1.12 -0.72 -21.67
C LYS A 39 2.01 -1.74 -20.99
N LEU A 40 2.58 -1.42 -19.84
CA LEU A 40 3.26 -2.34 -18.94
C LEU A 40 2.36 -2.66 -17.74
N TYR A 41 2.30 -3.93 -17.38
CA TYR A 41 1.62 -4.43 -16.18
C TYR A 41 2.60 -5.29 -15.38
N ASN A 42 2.92 -4.85 -14.17
CA ASN A 42 3.90 -5.54 -13.32
C ASN A 42 3.21 -6.52 -12.36
N LEU A 43 3.45 -7.80 -12.60
CA LEU A 43 3.03 -8.93 -11.78
C LEU A 43 4.20 -9.75 -11.23
N SER A 44 5.40 -9.17 -11.21
CA SER A 44 6.54 -9.75 -10.53
C SER A 44 6.49 -9.39 -9.04
N LYS A 45 6.11 -10.35 -8.20
CA LYS A 45 5.78 -10.11 -6.78
C LYS A 45 6.95 -9.68 -5.92
N ASP A 46 8.16 -10.11 -6.29
CA ASP A 46 9.41 -9.83 -5.60
C ASP A 46 10.21 -8.69 -6.28
N ALA A 47 9.62 -8.05 -7.29
CA ALA A 47 10.24 -6.92 -7.95
C ALA A 47 9.99 -5.60 -7.19
N PRO A 48 10.98 -4.70 -7.16
CA PRO A 48 10.76 -3.29 -6.85
C PRO A 48 9.98 -2.62 -8.00
N ASN A 49 9.88 -1.29 -7.97
CA ASN A 49 9.33 -0.53 -9.10
C ASN A 49 10.07 -0.83 -10.42
N ILE A 50 9.31 -1.22 -11.44
CA ILE A 50 9.83 -1.57 -12.77
C ILE A 50 9.63 -0.45 -13.77
N TYR A 51 10.71 -0.04 -14.41
CA TYR A 51 10.77 1.01 -15.42
C TYR A 51 10.72 0.37 -16.81
N LEU A 52 9.90 0.95 -17.68
CA LEU A 52 9.86 0.62 -19.12
C LEU A 52 10.65 1.68 -19.88
N THR A 53 11.61 1.27 -20.68
CA THR A 53 12.24 2.10 -21.70
C THR A 53 11.83 1.59 -23.07
N LEU A 54 11.42 2.49 -23.96
CA LEU A 54 11.09 2.21 -25.36
C LEU A 54 12.03 3.01 -26.26
N ASP A 55 12.60 2.34 -27.25
CA ASP A 55 13.66 2.86 -28.10
C ASP A 55 13.49 2.34 -29.53
N GLU A 56 13.66 3.18 -30.55
CA GLU A 56 13.62 2.74 -31.96
C GLU A 56 14.84 1.91 -32.39
N ASP A 57 15.99 2.13 -31.76
CA ASP A 57 17.26 1.42 -32.01
C ASP A 57 18.21 1.65 -30.82
N ILE A 58 18.32 0.65 -29.96
CA ILE A 58 19.19 0.67 -28.77
C ILE A 58 20.68 0.93 -29.05
N ASN A 59 21.11 0.84 -30.31
CA ASN A 59 22.51 1.08 -30.69
C ASN A 59 22.79 2.55 -31.01
N VAL A 60 21.80 3.43 -30.88
CA VAL A 60 21.84 4.82 -31.29
C VAL A 60 21.46 5.71 -30.09
N ASP A 61 22.39 6.54 -29.63
CA ASP A 61 22.10 7.50 -28.55
C ASP A 61 21.04 8.52 -28.99
N ALA A 62 20.00 8.73 -28.17
CA ALA A 62 18.97 9.74 -28.39
C ALA A 62 19.49 11.19 -28.36
N ASP A 63 20.70 11.42 -27.83
CA ASP A 63 21.39 12.72 -27.85
C ASP A 63 22.09 13.02 -29.20
N SER A 64 22.02 12.10 -30.17
CA SER A 64 22.48 12.38 -31.52
C SER A 64 21.47 13.27 -32.27
N ASP A 65 21.92 14.12 -33.20
CA ASP A 65 21.06 15.05 -33.97
C ASP A 65 20.09 14.31 -34.95
N ASN A 66 19.65 13.09 -34.62
CA ASN A 66 18.67 12.32 -35.36
C ASN A 66 17.28 12.45 -34.70
N ASP A 67 16.24 12.26 -35.49
CA ASP A 67 14.85 12.25 -35.01
C ASP A 67 14.53 10.92 -34.29
N HIS A 68 15.48 10.38 -33.51
CA HIS A 68 15.42 9.07 -32.85
C HIS A 68 14.56 9.12 -31.60
N TYR A 69 13.62 8.20 -31.47
CA TYR A 69 12.78 8.11 -30.28
C TYR A 69 13.37 7.18 -29.24
N GLU A 70 13.62 7.71 -28.04
CA GLU A 70 13.90 6.97 -26.81
C GLU A 70 13.11 7.62 -25.66
N ASN A 71 12.43 6.80 -24.84
CA ASN A 71 11.76 7.30 -23.65
C ASN A 71 11.74 6.27 -22.53
N THR A 72 12.08 6.71 -21.32
CA THR A 72 11.97 5.93 -20.08
C THR A 72 10.80 6.43 -19.26
N TYR A 73 9.85 5.54 -18.97
CA TYR A 73 8.65 5.84 -18.20
C TYR A 73 8.86 5.66 -16.69
N SER A 74 7.95 6.22 -15.89
CA SER A 74 7.99 6.07 -14.44
C SER A 74 7.89 4.61 -14.02
N GLY A 75 8.63 4.24 -12.98
CA GLY A 75 8.57 2.90 -12.38
C GLY A 75 7.16 2.53 -11.91
N ILE A 76 6.76 1.28 -12.13
CA ILE A 76 5.49 0.73 -11.67
C ILE A 76 5.69 -0.37 -10.63
N ALA A 77 5.00 -0.23 -9.50
CA ALA A 77 5.01 -1.23 -8.43
C ALA A 77 4.30 -2.53 -8.84
N TYR A 78 4.49 -3.58 -8.04
CA TYR A 78 3.72 -4.81 -8.16
C TYR A 78 2.19 -4.53 -8.13
N THR A 79 1.43 -5.28 -8.92
CA THR A 79 -0.02 -5.11 -9.18
C THR A 79 -0.42 -3.80 -9.86
N LYS A 80 0.55 -2.99 -10.32
CA LYS A 80 0.26 -1.72 -11.03
C LYS A 80 0.56 -1.82 -12.51
N ALA A 81 -0.12 -0.94 -13.25
CA ALA A 81 0.08 -0.76 -14.68
C ALA A 81 0.05 0.73 -15.01
N ASN A 82 0.79 1.14 -16.04
CA ASN A 82 0.70 2.50 -16.58
C ASN A 82 -0.57 2.70 -17.42
N SER A 83 -0.86 3.95 -17.78
CA SER A 83 -1.79 4.26 -18.86
C SER A 83 -1.23 3.85 -20.21
N ASN A 84 -2.09 3.63 -21.20
CA ASN A 84 -1.67 3.42 -22.58
C ASN A 84 -0.83 4.61 -23.08
N PHE A 85 0.39 4.32 -23.54
CA PHE A 85 1.27 5.31 -24.17
C PHE A 85 1.08 5.26 -25.68
N SER A 86 0.68 6.37 -26.29
CA SER A 86 0.55 6.48 -27.75
C SER A 86 1.92 6.59 -28.41
N LEU A 87 2.15 5.81 -29.45
CA LEU A 87 3.41 5.76 -30.21
C LEU A 87 3.09 5.60 -31.69
N GLU A 88 3.96 6.16 -32.54
CA GLU A 88 3.89 5.92 -33.98
C GLU A 88 4.05 4.42 -34.29
N THR A 89 3.43 3.96 -35.37
CA THR A 89 3.60 2.57 -35.80
C THR A 89 5.04 2.32 -36.24
N ASN A 90 5.78 1.55 -35.47
CA ASN A 90 7.16 1.16 -35.76
C ASN A 90 7.54 -0.12 -35.00
N ASN A 91 8.75 -0.63 -35.23
CA ASN A 91 9.37 -1.58 -34.32
C ASN A 91 10.18 -0.80 -33.28
N TYR A 92 10.04 -1.20 -32.03
CA TYR A 92 10.79 -0.65 -30.90
C TYR A 92 11.52 -1.78 -30.18
N ASP A 93 12.73 -1.52 -29.73
CA ASP A 93 13.34 -2.25 -28.63
C ASP A 93 12.69 -1.78 -27.31
N TYR A 94 12.43 -2.70 -26.40
CA TYR A 94 12.01 -2.36 -25.04
C TYR A 94 12.97 -2.92 -24.02
N GLN A 95 13.14 -2.19 -22.92
CA GLN A 95 13.88 -2.62 -21.75
C GLN A 95 13.00 -2.51 -20.52
N LEU A 96 13.04 -3.55 -19.69
CA LEU A 96 12.51 -3.55 -18.34
C LEU A 96 13.70 -3.48 -17.40
N ALA A 97 13.70 -2.49 -16.51
CA ALA A 97 14.80 -2.24 -15.60
C ALA A 97 14.30 -1.76 -14.24
N TRP A 98 15.14 -1.83 -13.22
CA TRP A 98 14.85 -1.30 -11.88
C TRP A 98 15.95 -0.37 -11.41
N GLN A 99 15.65 0.46 -10.42
CA GLN A 99 16.61 1.43 -9.88
C GLN A 99 17.40 0.83 -8.72
N ASP A 100 18.71 0.59 -8.93
CA ASP A 100 19.64 0.19 -7.88
C ASP A 100 20.37 1.43 -7.35
N GLY A 101 20.17 1.76 -6.07
CA GLY A 101 20.66 2.99 -5.46
C GLY A 101 19.74 4.19 -5.67
N ASP A 102 20.28 5.39 -5.43
CA ASP A 102 19.46 6.61 -5.31
C ASP A 102 19.44 7.45 -6.60
N ASN A 103 20.16 7.03 -7.64
CA ASN A 103 20.20 7.76 -8.91
C ASN A 103 19.07 7.28 -9.83
N SER A 104 18.02 8.10 -9.95
CA SER A 104 16.85 7.81 -10.79
C SER A 104 17.06 8.10 -12.28
N SER A 105 18.29 8.37 -12.72
CA SER A 105 18.60 8.57 -14.14
C SER A 105 18.44 7.24 -14.89
N SER A 106 17.77 7.27 -16.05
CA SER A 106 17.52 6.09 -16.89
C SER A 106 18.80 5.31 -17.22
N GLU A 107 19.91 6.01 -17.44
CA GLU A 107 21.23 5.42 -17.70
C GLU A 107 21.80 4.56 -16.55
N ASN A 108 21.25 4.66 -15.33
CA ASN A 108 21.73 3.93 -14.14
C ASN A 108 20.76 2.85 -13.67
N LEU A 109 19.73 2.55 -14.47
CA LEU A 109 18.82 1.45 -14.18
C LEU A 109 19.50 0.11 -14.45
N ASN A 110 19.21 -0.88 -13.61
CA ASN A 110 19.67 -2.25 -13.79
C ASN A 110 18.69 -3.01 -14.69
N LEU A 111 19.19 -3.41 -15.85
CA LEU A 111 18.44 -4.15 -16.85
C LEU A 111 18.02 -5.53 -16.33
N ILE A 112 16.72 -5.81 -16.40
CA ILE A 112 16.12 -7.10 -16.08
C ILE A 112 15.89 -7.91 -17.36
N HIS A 113 15.24 -7.27 -18.32
CA HIS A 113 14.85 -7.89 -19.57
C HIS A 113 14.94 -6.89 -20.71
N GLN A 114 15.28 -7.38 -21.90
CA GLN A 114 15.22 -6.61 -23.13
C GLN A 114 14.58 -7.47 -24.22
N GLY A 115 13.71 -6.86 -25.02
CA GLY A 115 13.09 -7.51 -26.16
C GLY A 115 12.72 -6.51 -27.24
N GLN A 116 11.89 -6.97 -28.18
CA GLN A 116 11.38 -6.17 -29.28
C GLN A 116 9.85 -6.21 -29.27
N LEU A 117 9.24 -5.09 -29.65
CA LEU A 117 7.80 -4.98 -29.82
C LEU A 117 7.50 -4.27 -31.15
N THR A 118 6.42 -4.68 -31.81
CA THR A 118 5.92 -4.00 -33.00
C THR A 118 4.67 -3.24 -32.62
N VAL A 119 4.71 -1.91 -32.69
CA VAL A 119 3.52 -1.07 -32.51
C VAL A 119 2.80 -0.99 -33.85
N THR A 120 1.53 -1.41 -33.86
CA THR A 120 0.65 -1.30 -35.02
C THR A 120 -0.54 -0.43 -34.70
N ASP A 121 -1.09 0.16 -35.75
CA ASP A 121 -2.28 1.00 -35.68
C ASP A 121 -3.45 0.24 -35.03
N ASP A 122 -4.28 0.96 -34.27
CA ASP A 122 -5.45 0.45 -33.56
C ASP A 122 -5.19 -0.79 -32.68
N ASN A 123 -3.98 -0.93 -32.13
CA ASN A 123 -3.62 -2.02 -31.21
C ASN A 123 -2.93 -1.51 -29.95
N ILE A 124 -3.15 -2.20 -28.84
CA ILE A 124 -2.41 -2.03 -27.58
C ILE A 124 -1.49 -3.24 -27.40
N GLN A 125 -0.19 -2.99 -27.34
CA GLN A 125 0.82 -3.93 -26.93
C GLN A 125 0.92 -3.90 -25.40
N MET A 126 0.27 -4.86 -24.74
CA MET A 126 0.31 -5.00 -23.28
C MET A 126 1.44 -5.96 -22.89
N ILE A 127 2.52 -5.41 -22.36
CA ILE A 127 3.65 -6.10 -21.76
C ILE A 127 3.27 -6.47 -20.33
N VAL A 128 3.31 -7.76 -20.01
CA VAL A 128 3.10 -8.29 -18.66
C VAL A 128 4.42 -8.89 -18.19
N LEU A 129 4.94 -8.36 -17.09
CA LEU A 129 6.08 -8.95 -16.39
C LEU A 129 5.54 -9.86 -15.28
N ALA A 130 5.84 -11.15 -15.35
CA ALA A 130 5.37 -12.18 -14.42
C ALA A 130 6.54 -12.98 -13.82
N ASN A 131 6.21 -13.83 -12.85
CA ASN A 131 7.15 -14.64 -12.06
C ASN A 131 8.14 -13.81 -11.24
N SER A 132 9.06 -14.51 -10.57
CA SER A 132 10.12 -13.87 -9.78
C SER A 132 11.03 -13.01 -10.65
N ILE A 133 11.47 -11.86 -10.14
CA ILE A 133 12.41 -10.94 -10.79
C ILE A 133 13.78 -11.58 -11.04
N LEU A 134 14.11 -12.66 -10.31
CA LEU A 134 15.32 -13.46 -10.51
C LEU A 134 15.21 -14.41 -11.72
N SER A 135 14.00 -14.74 -12.14
CA SER A 135 13.72 -15.55 -13.34
C SER A 135 12.46 -15.02 -14.05
N PRO A 136 12.54 -13.78 -14.57
CA PRO A 136 11.37 -13.06 -15.05
C PRO A 136 10.83 -13.69 -16.33
N GLU A 137 9.50 -13.67 -16.46
CA GLU A 137 8.81 -14.01 -17.70
C GLU A 137 8.11 -12.77 -18.24
N VAL A 138 8.33 -12.47 -19.52
CA VAL A 138 7.70 -11.34 -20.20
C VAL A 138 6.78 -11.86 -21.28
N ILE A 139 5.51 -11.48 -21.18
CA ILE A 139 4.45 -11.87 -22.13
C ILE A 139 3.90 -10.59 -22.75
N ILE A 140 3.78 -10.57 -24.07
CA ILE A 140 3.23 -9.41 -24.79
C ILE A 140 1.92 -9.85 -25.43
N TYR A 141 0.83 -9.18 -25.05
CA TYR A 141 -0.49 -9.35 -25.64
C TYR A 141 -0.76 -8.25 -26.65
N ASP A 142 -1.26 -8.65 -27.82
CA ASP A 142 -1.73 -7.74 -28.86
C ASP A 142 -3.25 -7.59 -28.74
N ILE A 143 -3.71 -6.40 -28.32
CA ILE A 143 -5.11 -6.14 -28.01
C ILE A 143 -5.67 -5.11 -28.99
N PRO A 144 -6.59 -5.50 -29.89
CA PRO A 144 -7.29 -4.56 -30.76
C PRO A 144 -8.01 -3.49 -29.95
N VAL A 145 -7.77 -2.24 -30.32
CA VAL A 145 -8.57 -1.09 -29.91
C VAL A 145 -9.94 -1.25 -30.54
N ILE A 146 -10.96 -1.24 -29.69
CA ILE A 146 -12.35 -1.34 -30.16
C ILE A 146 -12.98 0.02 -30.00
N ASP A 147 -13.15 0.69 -31.13
CA ASP A 147 -13.86 1.96 -31.26
C ASP A 147 -15.03 1.74 -32.23
N ASP A 148 -16.19 1.40 -31.67
CA ASP A 148 -17.42 1.19 -32.40
C ASP A 148 -18.40 2.28 -31.96
N ASP A 149 -18.72 3.21 -32.88
CA ASP A 149 -19.64 4.33 -32.62
C ASP A 149 -20.99 3.87 -32.03
N SER A 150 -21.40 2.62 -32.29
CA SER A 150 -22.64 2.07 -31.72
C SER A 150 -22.54 1.70 -30.24
N ASP A 151 -21.34 1.53 -29.67
CA ASP A 151 -21.18 1.16 -28.25
C ASP A 151 -21.66 2.28 -27.32
N ASP A 152 -21.50 3.55 -27.71
CA ASP A 152 -22.04 4.68 -26.97
C ASP A 152 -23.58 4.79 -27.10
N ASP A 153 -24.12 4.48 -28.27
CA ASP A 153 -25.58 4.55 -28.52
C ASP A 153 -26.34 3.36 -27.88
N ASP A 154 -25.71 2.19 -27.82
CA ASP A 154 -26.28 0.95 -27.29
C ASP A 154 -25.87 0.65 -25.83
N ASP A 155 -25.17 1.59 -25.17
CA ASP A 155 -24.65 1.47 -23.79
C ASP A 155 -23.86 0.16 -23.59
N LEU A 156 -22.84 -0.10 -24.41
CA LEU A 156 -21.99 -1.31 -24.35
C LEU A 156 -20.57 -0.99 -23.85
N PHE A 157 -19.88 -2.00 -23.33
CA PHE A 157 -18.44 -1.97 -23.06
C PHE A 157 -17.79 -3.28 -23.49
N ASN A 158 -16.47 -3.26 -23.65
CA ASN A 158 -15.65 -4.35 -24.15
C ASN A 158 -14.88 -4.99 -22.99
N MET A 159 -14.96 -6.32 -22.84
CA MET A 159 -14.30 -7.06 -21.76
C MET A 159 -13.47 -8.22 -22.27
N ARG A 160 -12.27 -8.38 -21.72
CA ARG A 160 -11.44 -9.58 -21.81
C ARG A 160 -11.01 -10.00 -20.40
N VAL A 161 -10.70 -11.28 -20.23
CA VAL A 161 -10.18 -11.83 -18.96
C VAL A 161 -8.78 -12.37 -19.21
N LEU A 162 -7.87 -12.10 -18.28
CA LEU A 162 -6.49 -12.57 -18.31
C LEU A 162 -6.21 -13.37 -17.03
N ASN A 163 -5.89 -14.66 -17.13
CA ASN A 163 -5.51 -15.43 -15.94
C ASN A 163 -4.00 -15.43 -15.74
N MET A 164 -3.52 -14.81 -14.65
CA MET A 164 -2.11 -14.78 -14.24
C MET A 164 -1.87 -15.54 -12.92
N HIS A 165 -2.80 -16.38 -12.48
CA HIS A 165 -2.65 -17.20 -11.29
C HIS A 165 -2.02 -18.56 -11.65
N ALA A 166 -0.71 -18.71 -11.44
CA ALA A 166 0.03 -19.92 -11.84
C ALA A 166 -0.47 -21.21 -11.14
N GLU A 167 -0.77 -21.14 -9.84
CA GLU A 167 -1.28 -22.29 -9.07
C GLU A 167 -2.75 -22.64 -9.34
N GLN A 168 -3.47 -21.78 -10.08
CA GLN A 168 -4.84 -22.03 -10.53
C GLN A 168 -4.89 -21.95 -12.07
N PRO A 169 -4.25 -22.92 -12.76
CA PRO A 169 -3.92 -22.77 -14.17
C PRO A 169 -5.12 -22.89 -15.10
N GLN A 170 -6.29 -23.26 -14.60
CA GLN A 170 -7.52 -23.34 -15.37
C GLN A 170 -8.72 -23.05 -14.47
N VAL A 171 -9.46 -21.99 -14.79
CA VAL A 171 -10.62 -21.53 -14.03
C VAL A 171 -11.80 -21.26 -14.94
N ASP A 172 -13.00 -21.33 -14.39
CA ASP A 172 -14.19 -20.82 -15.05
C ASP A 172 -14.51 -19.42 -14.48
N PHE A 173 -14.61 -18.42 -15.35
CA PHE A 173 -14.92 -17.03 -14.99
C PHE A 173 -16.37 -16.72 -15.34
N TYR A 174 -17.15 -16.28 -14.36
CA TYR A 174 -18.57 -15.97 -14.49
C TYR A 174 -18.85 -14.52 -14.15
N TYR A 175 -19.98 -14.01 -14.63
CA TYR A 175 -20.52 -12.71 -14.22
C TYR A 175 -22.04 -12.77 -14.08
N SER A 176 -22.60 -11.96 -13.19
CA SER A 176 -24.04 -11.71 -13.06
C SER A 176 -24.30 -10.23 -12.86
N THR A 177 -25.54 -9.79 -13.06
CA THR A 177 -25.94 -8.45 -12.61
C THR A 177 -25.90 -8.38 -11.07
N GLU A 178 -25.86 -7.18 -10.49
CA GLU A 178 -25.69 -6.99 -9.04
C GLU A 178 -26.85 -7.51 -8.17
N ASP A 179 -28.05 -7.67 -8.75
CA ASP A 179 -29.24 -8.21 -8.06
C ASP A 179 -29.36 -9.74 -8.18
N GLU A 180 -28.39 -10.40 -8.82
CA GLU A 180 -28.41 -11.83 -9.11
C GLU A 180 -27.42 -12.62 -8.23
N THR A 181 -27.70 -13.91 -8.09
CA THR A 181 -26.83 -14.86 -7.37
C THR A 181 -25.96 -15.66 -8.34
N PHE A 182 -24.93 -16.35 -7.85
CA PHE A 182 -24.09 -17.26 -8.65
C PHE A 182 -24.90 -18.28 -9.48
N ALA A 183 -26.03 -18.78 -8.96
CA ALA A 183 -26.89 -19.73 -9.69
C ALA A 183 -27.51 -19.15 -10.98
N GLN A 184 -27.50 -17.82 -11.14
CA GLN A 184 -27.97 -17.10 -12.31
C GLN A 184 -26.82 -16.55 -13.16
N ALA A 185 -25.58 -16.66 -12.68
CA ALA A 185 -24.40 -16.14 -13.35
C ALA A 185 -24.19 -16.81 -14.70
N GLN A 186 -23.65 -16.05 -15.63
CA GLN A 186 -23.31 -16.49 -16.98
C GLN A 186 -21.83 -16.79 -17.04
N LEU A 187 -21.47 -17.96 -17.59
CA LEU A 187 -20.08 -18.26 -17.89
C LEU A 187 -19.60 -17.29 -18.97
N PHE A 188 -18.59 -16.50 -18.65
CA PHE A 188 -17.91 -15.66 -19.62
C PHE A 188 -16.97 -16.51 -20.47
N SER A 189 -16.06 -17.24 -19.83
CA SER A 189 -15.12 -18.16 -20.45
C SER A 189 -14.49 -19.08 -19.41
N GLN A 190 -14.01 -20.23 -19.86
CA GLN A 190 -12.93 -20.94 -19.18
C GLN A 190 -11.61 -20.29 -19.58
N VAL A 191 -10.72 -20.02 -18.62
CA VAL A 191 -9.49 -19.23 -18.85
C VAL A 191 -8.28 -19.99 -18.32
N ASN A 192 -7.34 -20.31 -19.19
CA ASN A 192 -6.08 -20.97 -18.82
C ASN A 192 -5.03 -19.94 -18.35
N TYR A 193 -4.02 -20.39 -17.60
CA TYR A 193 -2.88 -19.56 -17.20
C TYR A 193 -2.22 -18.90 -18.43
N GLN A 194 -1.94 -17.60 -18.31
CA GLN A 194 -1.44 -16.71 -19.35
C GLN A 194 -2.35 -16.55 -20.57
N GLU A 195 -3.58 -17.06 -20.53
CA GLU A 195 -4.56 -16.84 -21.60
C GLU A 195 -5.25 -15.49 -21.39
N LEU A 196 -5.18 -14.63 -22.42
CA LEU A 196 -6.07 -13.50 -22.59
C LEU A 196 -7.24 -13.96 -23.47
N THR A 197 -8.46 -13.89 -22.97
CA THR A 197 -9.64 -14.32 -23.73
C THR A 197 -9.92 -13.39 -24.92
N GLU A 198 -10.71 -13.90 -25.85
CA GLU A 198 -11.39 -13.06 -26.84
C GLU A 198 -12.30 -12.01 -26.17
N ASN A 199 -12.56 -10.92 -26.89
CA ASN A 199 -13.43 -9.85 -26.42
C ASN A 199 -14.90 -10.27 -26.42
N GLN A 200 -15.65 -9.82 -25.42
CA GLN A 200 -17.11 -9.81 -25.46
C GLN A 200 -17.65 -8.40 -25.19
N LYS A 201 -18.69 -8.02 -25.94
CA LYS A 201 -19.46 -6.79 -25.70
C LYS A 201 -20.56 -7.07 -24.67
N ILE A 202 -20.58 -6.29 -23.60
CA ILE A 202 -21.50 -6.44 -22.46
C ILE A 202 -22.19 -5.09 -22.24
N ALA A 203 -23.44 -5.09 -21.79
CA ALA A 203 -24.17 -3.86 -21.48
C ALA A 203 -23.55 -3.12 -20.28
N GLN A 204 -23.47 -1.80 -20.33
CA GLN A 204 -23.02 -0.95 -19.24
C GLN A 204 -23.97 -1.09 -18.05
N GLN A 205 -23.44 -1.61 -16.95
CA GLN A 205 -24.17 -1.82 -15.71
C GLN A 205 -23.18 -2.14 -14.58
N SER A 206 -23.74 -2.47 -13.42
CA SER A 206 -23.01 -3.07 -12.31
C SER A 206 -23.05 -4.60 -12.38
N TYR A 207 -21.89 -5.23 -12.19
CA TYR A 207 -21.75 -6.69 -12.25
C TYR A 207 -21.03 -7.24 -11.02
N ILE A 208 -21.39 -8.47 -10.65
CA ILE A 208 -20.63 -9.31 -9.72
C ILE A 208 -19.90 -10.36 -10.55
N PHE A 209 -18.60 -10.53 -10.29
CA PHE A 209 -17.78 -11.55 -10.93
C PHE A 209 -17.53 -12.72 -9.99
N TYR A 210 -17.49 -13.92 -10.55
CA TYR A 210 -17.21 -15.14 -9.81
C TYR A 210 -16.14 -15.97 -10.50
N ILE A 211 -15.32 -16.65 -9.71
CA ILE A 211 -14.31 -17.59 -10.19
C ILE A 211 -14.58 -18.95 -9.54
N THR A 212 -14.59 -20.01 -10.34
CA THR A 212 -14.58 -21.39 -9.85
C THR A 212 -13.42 -22.17 -10.45
N ALA A 213 -13.04 -23.27 -9.81
CA ALA A 213 -12.21 -24.26 -10.48
C ALA A 213 -12.93 -24.80 -11.72
N ALA A 214 -12.19 -25.10 -12.79
CA ALA A 214 -12.77 -25.54 -14.05
C ALA A 214 -13.72 -26.75 -13.89
N GLY A 215 -14.98 -26.59 -14.31
CA GLY A 215 -16.02 -27.60 -14.20
C GLY A 215 -16.58 -27.81 -12.78
N SER A 216 -16.24 -26.93 -11.82
CA SER A 216 -16.78 -26.92 -10.46
C SER A 216 -17.84 -25.83 -10.30
N ASP A 217 -18.78 -26.07 -9.36
CA ASP A 217 -19.78 -25.09 -8.92
C ASP A 217 -19.37 -24.43 -7.58
N GLU A 218 -18.17 -24.72 -7.06
CA GLU A 218 -17.62 -24.10 -5.86
C GLU A 218 -17.02 -22.73 -6.20
N VAL A 219 -17.61 -21.67 -5.64
CA VAL A 219 -17.13 -20.29 -5.79
C VAL A 219 -15.88 -20.11 -4.94
N LEU A 220 -14.77 -19.82 -5.62
CA LEU A 220 -13.48 -19.52 -5.00
C LEU A 220 -13.27 -18.01 -4.81
N PHE A 221 -13.98 -17.21 -5.59
CA PHE A 221 -13.96 -15.75 -5.51
C PHE A 221 -15.30 -15.18 -5.93
N GLN A 222 -15.79 -14.17 -5.23
CA GLN A 222 -16.93 -13.33 -5.57
C GLN A 222 -16.52 -11.86 -5.37
N SER A 223 -16.64 -11.02 -6.38
CA SER A 223 -16.38 -9.58 -6.22
C SER A 223 -17.54 -8.86 -5.52
N HIS A 224 -17.26 -7.69 -4.94
CA HIS A 224 -18.29 -6.67 -4.77
C HIS A 224 -18.90 -6.26 -6.12
N SER A 225 -20.01 -5.51 -6.11
CA SER A 225 -20.59 -4.90 -7.31
C SER A 225 -19.60 -3.93 -7.99
N ILE A 226 -19.23 -4.21 -9.24
CA ILE A 226 -18.31 -3.41 -10.04
C ILE A 226 -19.09 -2.67 -11.13
N ASN A 227 -19.04 -1.35 -11.10
CA ASN A 227 -19.72 -0.50 -12.07
C ASN A 227 -18.91 -0.31 -13.37
N PHE A 228 -19.57 -0.48 -14.51
CA PHE A 228 -19.07 -0.20 -15.85
C PHE A 228 -19.93 0.87 -16.51
N ALA A 229 -19.63 2.14 -16.20
CA ALA A 229 -20.46 3.28 -16.57
C ALA A 229 -20.07 3.95 -17.90
N TYR A 230 -19.12 3.38 -18.65
CA TYR A 230 -18.57 4.00 -19.86
C TYR A 230 -18.37 2.95 -20.94
N SER A 231 -18.54 3.37 -22.19
CA SER A 231 -18.10 2.62 -23.35
C SER A 231 -16.59 2.64 -23.39
N SER A 232 -15.98 1.55 -22.94
CA SER A 232 -14.54 1.41 -22.85
C SER A 232 -14.15 -0.05 -22.94
N GLN A 233 -12.85 -0.29 -23.03
CA GLN A 233 -12.27 -1.62 -23.02
C GLN A 233 -11.58 -1.90 -21.70
N TYR A 234 -11.86 -3.08 -21.15
CA TYR A 234 -11.31 -3.54 -19.89
C TYR A 234 -10.67 -4.91 -20.04
N VAL A 235 -9.53 -5.08 -19.38
CA VAL A 235 -8.97 -6.41 -19.10
C VAL A 235 -9.19 -6.67 -17.62
N ILE A 236 -9.87 -7.77 -17.29
CA ILE A 236 -9.98 -8.27 -15.92
C ILE A 236 -8.87 -9.29 -15.71
N ALA A 237 -7.83 -8.93 -14.99
CA ALA A 237 -6.73 -9.84 -14.69
C ALA A 237 -7.00 -10.61 -13.39
N LEU A 238 -6.84 -11.93 -13.39
CA LEU A 238 -6.97 -12.80 -12.23
C LEU A 238 -5.57 -13.11 -11.71
N ARG A 239 -5.33 -12.94 -10.40
CA ARG A 239 -4.03 -13.23 -9.79
C ARG A 239 -4.18 -13.80 -8.39
N GLU A 240 -3.07 -14.29 -7.86
CA GLU A 240 -2.93 -14.75 -6.47
C GLU A 240 -3.32 -13.64 -5.48
N ASN A 241 -4.02 -14.05 -4.41
CA ASN A 241 -4.28 -13.21 -3.24
C ASN A 241 -3.11 -13.30 -2.26
N LEU A 242 -2.48 -12.17 -1.96
CA LEU A 242 -1.45 -12.06 -0.91
C LEU A 242 -1.99 -11.46 0.41
N GLY A 243 -3.28 -11.09 0.44
CA GLY A 243 -3.94 -10.56 1.62
C GLY A 243 -4.41 -11.63 2.60
N ALA A 244 -5.18 -11.19 3.59
CA ALA A 244 -5.62 -12.03 4.71
C ALA A 244 -6.77 -13.01 4.39
N GLY A 245 -7.49 -12.77 3.29
CA GLY A 245 -8.67 -13.53 2.91
C GLY A 245 -8.34 -14.92 2.37
N SER A 246 -9.23 -15.87 2.62
CA SER A 246 -9.08 -17.27 2.19
C SER A 246 -9.28 -17.51 0.70
N SER A 247 -9.91 -16.56 -0.02
CA SER A 247 -9.99 -16.60 -1.49
C SER A 247 -8.58 -16.63 -2.08
N PRO A 248 -8.28 -17.59 -2.99
CA PRO A 248 -6.99 -17.61 -3.67
C PRO A 248 -6.85 -16.48 -4.71
N PHE A 249 -7.94 -15.80 -5.06
CA PHE A 249 -7.93 -14.78 -6.10
C PHE A 249 -8.10 -13.36 -5.56
N VAL A 250 -7.45 -12.45 -6.26
CA VAL A 250 -7.80 -11.04 -6.39
C VAL A 250 -7.95 -10.75 -7.90
N ILE A 251 -8.84 -9.83 -8.26
CA ILE A 251 -8.97 -9.39 -9.65
C ILE A 251 -8.57 -7.92 -9.81
N ASP A 252 -7.88 -7.62 -10.90
CA ASP A 252 -7.59 -6.25 -11.30
C ASP A 252 -8.39 -5.86 -12.53
N LYS A 253 -9.12 -4.75 -12.44
CA LYS A 253 -9.78 -4.11 -13.58
C LYS A 253 -8.82 -3.11 -14.22
N LEU A 254 -8.26 -3.49 -15.35
CA LEU A 254 -7.38 -2.64 -16.15
C LEU A 254 -8.21 -1.88 -17.19
N SER A 255 -8.20 -0.56 -17.13
CA SER A 255 -8.70 0.34 -18.17
C SER A 255 -7.54 0.89 -19.02
N ASN A 256 -7.82 1.76 -19.98
CA ASN A 256 -6.77 2.44 -20.76
C ASN A 256 -5.89 3.39 -19.92
N SER A 257 -6.36 3.84 -18.74
CA SER A 257 -5.67 4.88 -17.95
C SER A 257 -5.43 4.52 -16.49
N SER A 258 -6.04 3.45 -16.00
CA SER A 258 -6.00 3.08 -14.59
C SER A 258 -6.12 1.56 -14.39
N ILE A 259 -5.78 1.15 -13.18
CA ILE A 259 -6.00 -0.18 -12.65
C ILE A 259 -6.76 -0.04 -11.32
N THR A 260 -7.67 -0.96 -11.03
CA THR A 260 -8.40 -1.00 -9.77
C THR A 260 -8.47 -2.45 -9.30
N GLU A 261 -7.99 -2.69 -8.09
CA GLU A 261 -8.00 -3.99 -7.43
C GLU A 261 -9.39 -4.25 -6.82
N TYR A 262 -9.84 -5.51 -6.89
CA TYR A 262 -11.03 -6.00 -6.21
C TYR A 262 -10.73 -7.33 -5.54
N VAL A 263 -10.95 -7.37 -4.23
CA VAL A 263 -10.83 -8.55 -3.38
C VAL A 263 -12.16 -9.29 -3.28
N ASP A 264 -12.15 -10.47 -2.67
CA ASP A 264 -13.38 -11.21 -2.41
C ASP A 264 -14.31 -10.43 -1.46
N ASP A 265 -15.59 -10.40 -1.78
CA ASP A 265 -16.67 -9.70 -1.06
C ASP A 265 -16.83 -10.17 0.39
N ASN A 266 -16.43 -11.41 0.68
CA ASN A 266 -16.45 -11.99 2.01
C ASN A 266 -15.03 -12.29 2.53
N ALA A 267 -13.99 -11.65 1.95
CA ALA A 267 -12.62 -11.89 2.35
C ALA A 267 -12.43 -11.60 3.85
N GLU A 268 -11.90 -12.59 4.56
CA GLU A 268 -11.50 -12.43 5.95
C GLU A 268 -10.38 -11.40 6.09
N THR A 269 -10.19 -10.99 7.33
CA THR A 269 -9.18 -10.03 7.76
C THR A 269 -8.35 -10.66 8.86
N THR A 270 -7.11 -10.21 9.03
CA THR A 270 -6.26 -10.65 10.13
C THR A 270 -5.83 -9.45 10.96
N ILE A 271 -5.82 -9.64 12.29
CA ILE A 271 -5.21 -8.70 13.21
C ILE A 271 -4.14 -9.38 14.05
N ARG A 272 -3.09 -8.62 14.36
CA ARG A 272 -2.13 -8.93 15.42
C ARG A 272 -2.20 -7.83 16.47
N ALA A 273 -1.86 -8.16 17.70
CA ALA A 273 -1.82 -7.21 18.81
C ALA A 273 -0.41 -7.10 19.37
N TYR A 274 0.09 -5.89 19.56
CA TYR A 274 1.33 -5.60 20.26
C TYR A 274 1.07 -4.93 21.60
N ASN A 275 1.68 -5.43 22.67
CA ASN A 275 1.56 -4.84 24.00
C ASN A 275 2.77 -3.95 24.33
N ALA A 276 2.62 -2.64 24.16
CA ALA A 276 3.58 -1.62 24.59
C ALA A 276 3.29 -1.06 26.01
N VAL A 277 2.35 -1.66 26.75
CA VAL A 277 1.96 -1.19 28.08
C VAL A 277 2.92 -1.77 29.13
N ALA A 278 3.88 -0.95 29.56
CA ALA A 278 4.83 -1.33 30.61
C ALA A 278 4.13 -1.45 31.98
N PRO A 279 4.66 -2.28 32.91
CA PRO A 279 4.19 -2.27 34.29
C PRO A 279 4.34 -0.87 34.91
N HIS A 280 3.26 -0.34 35.48
CA HIS A 280 3.23 0.99 36.10
C HIS A 280 2.63 0.92 37.50
N ALA A 281 3.07 1.79 38.42
CA ALA A 281 2.62 1.78 39.81
C ALA A 281 1.12 2.08 39.97
N GLU A 282 0.58 2.94 39.11
CA GLU A 282 -0.83 3.34 39.09
C GLU A 282 -1.74 2.28 38.44
N LEU A 283 -1.18 1.36 37.67
CA LEU A 283 -1.91 0.20 37.13
C LEU A 283 -1.91 -0.94 38.17
N SER A 284 -2.90 -0.89 39.07
CA SER A 284 -3.07 -1.85 40.17
C SER A 284 -2.96 -3.31 39.70
N ASN A 285 -2.05 -4.07 40.31
CA ASN A 285 -1.76 -5.49 40.03
C ASN A 285 -1.34 -5.81 38.57
N TYR A 286 -1.12 -4.82 37.72
CA TYR A 286 -0.66 -5.06 36.36
C TYR A 286 0.84 -5.40 36.37
N GLN A 287 1.22 -6.50 35.71
CA GLN A 287 2.61 -6.98 35.66
C GLN A 287 3.13 -7.07 34.21
N GLY A 288 2.53 -6.31 33.29
CA GLY A 288 2.92 -6.34 31.88
C GLY A 288 2.22 -7.45 31.09
N ASN A 289 1.10 -7.98 31.56
CA ASN A 289 0.40 -9.11 30.92
C ASN A 289 -1.08 -8.78 30.76
N LEU A 290 -1.57 -8.76 29.53
CA LEU A 290 -2.97 -8.46 29.22
C LEU A 290 -3.62 -9.58 28.42
N SER A 291 -4.95 -9.62 28.45
CA SER A 291 -5.77 -10.43 27.54
C SER A 291 -6.59 -9.50 26.66
N LEU A 292 -6.76 -9.86 25.38
CA LEU A 292 -7.61 -9.14 24.42
C LEU A 292 -8.94 -9.87 24.25
N TYR A 293 -10.03 -9.13 24.30
CA TYR A 293 -11.37 -9.55 23.91
C TYR A 293 -11.86 -8.75 22.72
N VAL A 294 -12.66 -9.39 21.87
CA VAL A 294 -13.34 -8.80 20.72
C VAL A 294 -14.85 -8.81 20.96
N ASN A 295 -15.49 -7.64 20.77
CA ASN A 295 -16.93 -7.43 20.97
C ASN A 295 -17.42 -7.61 22.42
N GLY A 296 -16.61 -7.15 23.38
CA GLY A 296 -16.93 -7.17 24.80
C GLY A 296 -16.28 -8.34 25.54
N ILE A 297 -16.20 -8.21 26.87
CA ILE A 297 -15.61 -9.23 27.73
C ILE A 297 -16.60 -10.38 27.93
N ASP A 298 -16.17 -11.60 27.63
CA ASP A 298 -16.93 -12.83 27.82
C ASP A 298 -16.13 -13.91 28.61
N GLU A 299 -16.46 -15.20 28.46
CA GLU A 299 -15.78 -16.28 29.17
C GLU A 299 -14.39 -16.61 28.61
N THR A 300 -14.08 -16.25 27.36
CA THR A 300 -12.88 -16.69 26.65
C THR A 300 -12.27 -15.57 25.81
N PRO A 301 -11.12 -15.00 26.18
CA PRO A 301 -10.44 -14.00 25.34
C PRO A 301 -9.93 -14.62 24.04
N GLU A 302 -9.99 -13.85 22.95
CA GLU A 302 -9.36 -14.19 21.68
C GLU A 302 -7.84 -14.28 21.80
N ILE A 303 -7.23 -13.41 22.61
CA ILE A 303 -5.80 -13.49 22.95
C ILE A 303 -5.67 -13.59 24.47
N PRO A 304 -5.46 -14.79 25.03
CA PRO A 304 -5.51 -15.01 26.48
C PRO A 304 -4.33 -14.42 27.24
N LEU A 305 -3.16 -14.29 26.59
CA LEU A 305 -1.95 -13.75 27.21
C LEU A 305 -1.12 -13.03 26.14
N LEU A 306 -0.92 -11.74 26.34
CA LEU A 306 0.03 -10.93 25.57
C LEU A 306 0.97 -10.22 26.54
N ASN A 307 2.24 -10.61 26.52
CA ASN A 307 3.25 -10.03 27.41
C ASN A 307 3.75 -8.69 26.87
N PHE A 308 4.21 -7.83 27.77
CA PHE A 308 4.82 -6.55 27.43
C PHE A 308 6.01 -6.76 26.49
N GLY A 309 6.03 -6.01 25.41
CA GLY A 309 7.05 -6.09 24.36
C GLY A 309 6.84 -7.22 23.36
N GLU A 310 5.75 -7.99 23.46
CA GLU A 310 5.43 -9.07 22.53
C GLU A 310 4.30 -8.68 21.57
N ILE A 311 4.34 -9.31 20.39
CA ILE A 311 3.27 -9.31 19.40
C ILE A 311 2.57 -10.67 19.44
N SER A 312 1.25 -10.69 19.26
CA SER A 312 0.47 -11.91 19.25
C SER A 312 0.65 -12.71 17.95
N ASP A 313 0.13 -13.93 17.99
CA ASP A 313 -0.27 -14.67 16.79
C ASP A 313 -1.39 -13.93 16.04
N GLU A 314 -1.62 -14.32 14.79
CA GLU A 314 -2.71 -13.76 13.97
C GLU A 314 -4.08 -14.21 14.46
N LEU A 315 -4.99 -13.24 14.61
CA LEU A 315 -6.40 -13.46 14.84
C LEU A 315 -7.16 -13.16 13.56
N GLN A 316 -7.75 -14.20 12.96
CA GLN A 316 -8.59 -14.04 11.78
C GLN A 316 -10.02 -13.66 12.19
N LEU A 317 -10.57 -12.63 11.53
CA LEU A 317 -11.91 -12.10 11.74
C LEU A 317 -12.59 -11.87 10.39
N ALA A 318 -13.93 -11.81 10.36
CA ALA A 318 -14.63 -11.31 9.18
C ALA A 318 -14.33 -9.81 8.98
N SER A 319 -14.63 -9.27 7.79
CA SER A 319 -14.64 -7.82 7.63
C SER A 319 -15.77 -7.20 8.46
N GLY A 320 -15.54 -5.99 8.99
CA GLY A 320 -16.53 -5.28 9.78
C GLY A 320 -15.94 -4.41 10.89
N ASP A 321 -16.84 -3.89 11.72
CA ASP A 321 -16.53 -3.06 12.87
C ASP A 321 -16.57 -3.88 14.16
N TYR A 322 -15.51 -3.76 14.97
CA TYR A 322 -15.33 -4.51 16.20
C TYR A 322 -15.00 -3.58 17.37
N SER A 323 -15.34 -4.01 18.59
CA SER A 323 -14.80 -3.37 19.80
C SER A 323 -13.71 -4.21 20.43
N LEU A 324 -12.60 -3.60 20.81
CA LEU A 324 -11.52 -4.24 21.53
C LEU A 324 -11.60 -3.87 23.02
N ASP A 325 -11.43 -4.86 23.87
CA ASP A 325 -11.36 -4.71 25.32
C ASP A 325 -10.11 -5.41 25.85
N LEU A 326 -9.38 -4.75 26.74
CA LEU A 326 -8.19 -5.29 27.40
C LEU A 326 -8.47 -5.49 28.88
N VAL A 327 -8.05 -6.62 29.43
CA VAL A 327 -8.08 -6.86 30.88
C VAL A 327 -6.71 -7.26 31.40
N ASN A 328 -6.47 -6.95 32.67
CA ASN A 328 -5.32 -7.48 33.40
C ASN A 328 -5.50 -8.99 33.64
N THR A 329 -4.51 -9.78 33.25
CA THR A 329 -4.52 -11.25 33.44
C THR A 329 -4.51 -11.68 34.91
N GLN A 330 -4.10 -10.81 35.84
CA GLN A 330 -3.95 -11.16 37.25
C GLN A 330 -5.27 -11.09 38.05
N ASP A 331 -6.11 -10.10 37.75
CA ASP A 331 -7.33 -9.80 38.54
C ASP A 331 -8.54 -9.42 37.68
N GLU A 332 -8.46 -9.64 36.36
CA GLU A 332 -9.52 -9.42 35.38
C GLU A 332 -10.07 -7.97 35.36
N GLN A 333 -9.33 -7.01 35.93
CA GLN A 333 -9.73 -5.61 35.87
C GLN A 333 -9.62 -5.09 34.42
N PRO A 334 -10.65 -4.42 33.89
CA PRO A 334 -10.55 -3.76 32.59
C PRO A 334 -9.45 -2.68 32.60
N LEU A 335 -8.60 -2.71 31.58
CA LEU A 335 -7.54 -1.72 31.33
C LEU A 335 -7.94 -0.77 30.19
N LEU A 336 -8.68 -1.28 29.21
CA LEU A 336 -9.22 -0.53 28.08
C LEU A 336 -10.55 -1.18 27.68
N SER A 337 -11.54 -0.38 27.31
CA SER A 337 -12.86 -0.92 26.94
C SER A 337 -13.52 -0.17 25.79
N ASN A 338 -14.25 -0.92 24.95
CA ASN A 338 -15.01 -0.43 23.81
C ASN A 338 -14.18 0.35 22.76
N HIS A 339 -12.92 -0.05 22.52
CA HIS A 339 -12.11 0.63 21.52
C HIS A 339 -12.48 0.15 20.12
N LEU A 340 -13.01 1.04 19.29
CA LEU A 340 -13.44 0.70 17.93
C LEU A 340 -12.25 0.37 17.02
N ILE A 341 -12.38 -0.69 16.24
CA ILE A 341 -11.53 -0.99 15.08
C ILE A 341 -12.42 -1.36 13.89
N SER A 342 -12.07 -0.84 12.71
CA SER A 342 -12.73 -1.17 11.44
C SER A 342 -11.77 -1.98 10.57
N LEU A 343 -12.23 -3.16 10.15
CA LEU A 343 -11.47 -4.12 9.36
C LEU A 343 -12.11 -4.23 7.97
N ASN A 344 -11.39 -3.76 6.96
CA ASN A 344 -11.82 -3.89 5.56
C ASN A 344 -11.48 -5.29 5.04
N GLU A 345 -12.24 -5.79 4.08
CA GLU A 345 -12.02 -7.08 3.42
C GLU A 345 -10.55 -7.27 3.04
N ASN A 346 -10.05 -8.49 3.25
CA ASN A 346 -8.69 -8.91 2.88
C ASN A 346 -7.54 -8.15 3.57
N SER A 347 -7.82 -7.32 4.58
CA SER A 347 -6.80 -6.53 5.26
C SER A 347 -6.03 -7.32 6.33
N ASN A 348 -4.74 -7.02 6.45
CA ASN A 348 -3.87 -7.48 7.53
C ASN A 348 -3.41 -6.25 8.33
N LYS A 349 -3.66 -6.24 9.65
CA LYS A 349 -3.39 -5.08 10.51
C LYS A 349 -2.69 -5.48 11.81
N THR A 350 -1.94 -4.54 12.38
CA THR A 350 -1.38 -4.66 13.73
C THR A 350 -1.92 -3.56 14.63
N VAL A 351 -2.40 -3.93 15.81
CA VAL A 351 -2.91 -3.03 16.84
C VAL A 351 -1.88 -2.88 17.94
N PHE A 352 -1.33 -1.69 18.10
CA PHE A 352 -0.39 -1.36 19.17
C PHE A 352 -1.15 -0.79 20.36
N PHE A 353 -1.15 -1.48 21.49
CA PHE A 353 -1.70 -0.98 22.75
C PHE A 353 -0.60 -0.31 23.57
N TYR A 354 -0.82 0.92 24.00
CA TYR A 354 0.16 1.70 24.76
C TYR A 354 -0.52 2.46 25.88
N ALA A 355 0.26 2.78 26.92
CA ALA A 355 -0.17 3.64 28.01
C ALA A 355 0.33 5.06 27.80
N GLU A 356 -0.42 6.01 28.35
CA GLU A 356 -0.06 7.41 28.44
C GLU A 356 -0.20 7.86 29.89
N GLU A 357 0.79 8.62 30.34
CA GLU A 357 0.79 9.27 31.65
C GLU A 357 0.19 10.68 31.52
N GLU A 358 -0.86 10.98 32.29
CA GLU A 358 -1.49 12.30 32.32
C GLU A 358 -1.34 12.92 33.71
N TYR A 359 -0.79 14.14 33.77
CA TYR A 359 -0.71 14.88 35.03
C TYR A 359 -2.08 15.41 35.43
N VAL A 360 -2.50 15.12 36.66
CA VAL A 360 -3.82 15.48 37.15
C VAL A 360 -3.82 16.92 37.67
N ASP A 361 -4.70 17.74 37.10
CA ASP A 361 -5.06 19.08 37.58
C ASP A 361 -6.45 18.99 38.22
N SER A 362 -6.49 18.95 39.55
CA SER A 362 -7.69 18.61 40.32
C SER A 362 -8.76 19.70 40.28
N ASP A 363 -8.36 20.97 40.12
CA ASP A 363 -9.27 22.11 40.13
C ASP A 363 -9.36 22.88 38.79
N GLY A 364 -8.55 22.49 37.80
CA GLY A 364 -8.57 23.00 36.43
C GLY A 364 -7.90 24.36 36.29
N ASP A 365 -7.04 24.75 37.24
CA ASP A 365 -6.36 26.05 37.23
C ASP A 365 -5.00 26.03 36.50
N GLY A 366 -4.58 24.85 36.03
CA GLY A 366 -3.31 24.58 35.35
C GLY A 366 -2.15 24.25 36.29
N ASN A 367 -2.39 24.05 37.60
CA ASN A 367 -1.39 23.71 38.59
C ASN A 367 -1.43 22.22 38.98
N ILE A 368 -0.52 21.43 38.42
CA ILE A 368 -0.37 19.99 38.71
C ILE A 368 0.39 19.70 40.03
N ASP A 369 0.88 20.75 40.70
CA ASP A 369 1.46 20.72 42.06
C ASP A 369 0.47 21.38 43.03
N GLU A 370 -0.60 20.67 43.34
CA GLU A 370 -1.73 21.10 44.17
C GLU A 370 -1.30 21.50 45.59
N ASN A 371 -0.23 20.90 46.09
CA ASN A 371 0.29 21.11 47.43
C ASN A 371 1.37 22.22 47.51
N GLY A 372 1.95 22.60 46.37
CA GLY A 372 2.95 23.67 46.21
C GLY A 372 4.37 23.28 46.68
N ASP A 373 4.74 22.01 46.66
CA ASP A 373 6.06 21.52 47.09
C ASP A 373 7.07 21.35 45.95
N GLY A 374 6.64 21.59 44.71
CA GLY A 374 7.42 21.48 43.49
C GLY A 374 7.48 20.07 42.90
N ILE A 375 6.60 19.15 43.32
CA ILE A 375 6.48 17.78 42.82
C ILE A 375 5.07 17.62 42.22
N ILE A 376 4.95 16.80 41.17
CA ILE A 376 3.65 16.43 40.61
C ILE A 376 2.93 15.55 41.64
N ASP A 377 1.72 15.95 42.01
CA ASP A 377 0.98 15.30 43.09
C ASP A 377 0.30 13.99 42.65
N GLU A 378 -0.22 13.94 41.42
CA GLU A 378 -1.01 12.81 40.92
C GLU A 378 -0.81 12.61 39.41
N ILE A 379 -0.70 11.35 39.00
CA ILE A 379 -0.53 10.90 37.61
C ILE A 379 -1.60 9.85 37.34
N ASP A 380 -2.36 10.02 36.28
CA ASP A 380 -3.30 9.02 35.75
C ASP A 380 -2.66 8.25 34.59
N ILE A 381 -2.99 6.96 34.48
CA ILE A 381 -2.55 6.12 33.37
C ILE A 381 -3.75 5.69 32.54
N ASN A 382 -3.77 6.14 31.29
CA ASN A 382 -4.79 5.78 30.31
C ASN A 382 -4.18 4.90 29.22
N LEU A 383 -4.93 3.89 28.78
CA LEU A 383 -4.52 3.04 27.66
C LEU A 383 -5.22 3.47 26.38
N TYR A 384 -4.47 3.40 25.30
CA TYR A 384 -4.90 3.73 23.95
C TYR A 384 -4.47 2.64 22.97
N SER A 385 -4.97 2.71 21.74
CA SER A 385 -4.47 1.87 20.66
C SER A 385 -4.15 2.66 19.40
N LEU A 386 -3.22 2.14 18.62
CA LEU A 386 -2.81 2.64 17.33
C LEU A 386 -2.87 1.48 16.33
N VAL A 387 -3.69 1.63 15.29
CA VAL A 387 -3.94 0.58 14.30
C VAL A 387 -3.16 0.90 13.04
N VAL A 388 -2.38 -0.07 12.57
CA VAL A 388 -1.47 0.07 11.44
C VAL A 388 -1.77 -1.01 10.39
N ASN A 389 -1.74 -0.66 9.12
CA ASN A 389 -1.85 -1.66 8.04
C ASN A 389 -0.50 -2.34 7.87
N ASN A 390 -0.51 -3.65 7.68
CA ASN A 390 0.70 -4.38 7.37
C ASN A 390 0.95 -4.32 5.85
N SER A 391 2.21 -4.18 5.47
CA SER A 391 2.65 -4.26 4.08
C SER A 391 2.46 -5.68 3.55
N LEU A 392 2.02 -5.76 2.29
CA LEU A 392 1.93 -7.01 1.52
C LEU A 392 3.08 -7.13 0.50
N SER A 393 4.06 -6.23 0.57
CA SER A 393 5.23 -6.27 -0.28
C SER A 393 6.03 -7.54 -0.04
N THR A 394 6.47 -8.17 -1.13
CA THR A 394 7.39 -9.32 -1.11
C THR A 394 8.68 -9.02 -1.88
N SER A 395 9.00 -7.73 -2.06
CA SER A 395 10.20 -7.30 -2.77
C SER A 395 11.47 -7.81 -2.09
N ILE A 396 12.45 -8.21 -2.90
CA ILE A 396 13.76 -8.68 -2.42
C ILE A 396 14.86 -7.60 -2.53
N TYR A 397 14.54 -6.43 -3.08
CA TYR A 397 15.51 -5.33 -3.28
C TYR A 397 15.21 -4.07 -2.46
N GLU A 398 13.98 -3.93 -1.99
CA GLU A 398 13.55 -2.86 -1.09
C GLU A 398 12.57 -3.39 -0.05
N HIS A 399 12.67 -2.86 1.16
CA HIS A 399 11.88 -3.28 2.32
C HIS A 399 11.31 -2.06 3.03
N GLU A 400 10.02 -2.09 3.29
CA GLU A 400 9.28 -1.17 4.14
C GLU A 400 9.58 -1.37 5.63
N ILE A 401 9.98 -0.27 6.28
CA ILE A 401 10.01 -0.14 7.72
C ILE A 401 8.91 0.84 8.13
N GLU A 402 7.92 0.35 8.89
CA GLU A 402 6.86 1.17 9.45
C GLU A 402 7.24 1.60 10.87
N ILE A 403 7.51 2.89 11.05
CA ILE A 403 8.05 3.41 12.31
C ILE A 403 6.87 3.79 13.22
N VAL A 404 6.80 3.18 14.40
CA VAL A 404 5.73 3.41 15.38
C VAL A 404 6.29 4.17 16.57
N ASN A 405 5.90 5.44 16.75
CA ASN A 405 6.43 6.26 17.84
C ASN A 405 5.50 6.29 19.06
N LEU A 406 5.83 5.49 20.07
CA LEU A 406 5.14 5.42 21.37
C LEU A 406 5.94 6.10 22.48
N VAL A 407 6.94 6.92 22.13
CA VAL A 407 7.74 7.66 23.11
C VAL A 407 6.98 8.91 23.56
N GLN A 408 6.43 8.85 24.77
CA GLN A 408 5.91 10.01 25.47
C GLN A 408 7.06 10.75 26.17
N SER A 409 7.14 12.07 26.00
CA SER A 409 8.14 12.92 26.66
C SER A 409 7.63 14.35 26.82
N ASP A 410 7.94 14.99 27.96
CA ASP A 410 7.69 16.42 28.17
C ASP A 410 8.77 17.31 27.51
N GLU A 411 9.89 16.71 27.10
CA GLU A 411 11.06 17.44 26.59
C GLU A 411 11.06 17.58 25.07
N PHE A 412 10.28 16.75 24.37
CA PHE A 412 10.15 16.75 22.91
C PHE A 412 8.85 16.09 22.44
N ASP A 413 8.27 16.62 21.37
CA ASP A 413 7.00 16.13 20.80
C ASP A 413 7.18 15.12 19.65
N GLN A 414 8.41 15.02 19.13
CA GLN A 414 8.71 14.23 17.93
C GLN A 414 10.10 13.59 17.99
N VAL A 415 10.22 12.47 17.28
CA VAL A 415 11.46 11.73 17.11
C VAL A 415 11.86 11.71 15.64
N GLN A 416 13.15 11.77 15.37
CA GLN A 416 13.74 11.62 14.06
C GLN A 416 14.50 10.30 13.99
N VAL A 417 14.15 9.44 13.05
CA VAL A 417 14.85 8.19 12.79
C VAL A 417 15.67 8.36 11.52
N TYR A 418 16.97 8.08 11.60
CA TYR A 418 17.90 8.12 10.49
C TYR A 418 18.43 6.71 10.20
N PHE A 419 18.42 6.31 8.94
CA PHE A 419 19.02 5.08 8.45
C PHE A 419 20.29 5.46 7.67
N VAL A 420 21.44 5.42 8.35
CA VAL A 420 22.69 5.98 7.82
C VAL A 420 23.53 4.87 7.18
N ARG A 421 23.85 4.98 5.90
CA ARG A 421 24.77 4.04 5.22
C ARG A 421 26.23 4.31 5.58
N ASN A 422 27.11 3.37 5.24
CA ASN A 422 28.54 3.44 5.58
C ASN A 422 29.29 4.66 5.03
N ASP A 423 28.82 5.26 3.94
CA ASP A 423 29.40 6.45 3.30
C ASP A 423 28.64 7.75 3.63
N GLU A 424 27.65 7.66 4.52
CA GLU A 424 26.82 8.79 4.96
C GLU A 424 27.15 9.22 6.40
N THR A 425 26.65 10.40 6.76
CA THR A 425 26.52 10.87 8.14
C THR A 425 25.05 11.19 8.38
N ILE A 426 24.65 11.38 9.65
CA ILE A 426 23.27 11.80 9.98
C ILE A 426 22.86 13.06 9.19
N ASP A 427 23.78 13.99 8.93
CA ASP A 427 23.49 15.25 8.23
C ASP A 427 23.36 15.07 6.69
N THR A 428 23.82 13.95 6.15
CA THR A 428 23.78 13.63 4.71
C THR A 428 22.93 12.40 4.40
N ALA A 429 22.35 11.75 5.42
CA ALA A 429 21.58 10.54 5.28
C ALA A 429 20.32 10.82 4.46
N LEU A 430 20.16 10.07 3.37
CA LEU A 430 18.99 10.18 2.52
C LEU A 430 17.73 9.70 3.23
N TYR A 431 17.84 8.55 3.90
CA TYR A 431 16.72 7.87 4.53
C TYR A 431 16.51 8.35 5.96
N HIS A 432 15.49 9.18 6.16
CA HIS A 432 15.06 9.58 7.49
C HIS A 432 13.56 9.90 7.54
N ARG A 433 13.00 9.85 8.75
CA ARG A 433 11.62 10.26 9.05
C ARG A 433 11.56 11.05 10.34
N THR A 434 10.60 11.97 10.41
CA THR A 434 10.22 12.66 11.64
C THR A 434 8.80 12.21 11.99
N ILE A 435 8.61 11.69 13.20
CA ILE A 435 7.36 11.08 13.63
C ILE A 435 6.98 11.70 14.98
N ASN A 436 5.76 12.23 15.08
CA ASN A 436 5.23 12.74 16.34
C ASN A 436 4.86 11.58 17.26
N TYR A 437 4.69 11.84 18.55
CA TYR A 437 4.13 10.84 19.47
C TYR A 437 2.73 10.40 18.99
N LYS A 438 2.44 9.09 19.10
CA LYS A 438 1.19 8.42 18.67
C LYS A 438 0.94 8.36 17.17
N GLU A 439 1.94 8.70 16.37
CA GLU A 439 1.87 8.62 14.91
C GLU A 439 2.79 7.51 14.38
N THR A 440 2.55 7.12 13.14
CA THR A 440 3.42 6.21 12.40
C THR A 440 3.94 6.82 11.10
N ASN A 441 4.99 6.24 10.54
CA ASN A 441 5.47 6.63 9.22
C ASN A 441 6.28 5.52 8.53
N GLU A 442 5.91 5.23 7.28
CA GLU A 442 6.57 4.22 6.47
C GLU A 442 7.79 4.79 5.72
N ILE A 443 8.78 3.93 5.53
CA ILE A 443 9.93 4.19 4.66
C ILE A 443 10.40 2.91 3.98
N SER A 444 10.49 2.94 2.65
CA SER A 444 11.15 1.87 1.87
C SER A 444 12.67 2.09 1.86
N LEU A 445 13.40 1.04 2.21
CA LEU A 445 14.86 1.00 2.29
C LEU A 445 15.39 -0.08 1.37
N GLN A 446 16.43 0.24 0.60
CA GLN A 446 17.11 -0.74 -0.25
C GLN A 446 17.97 -1.70 0.57
N ASN A 447 18.38 -2.81 -0.04
CA ASN A 447 19.36 -3.72 0.56
C ASN A 447 20.65 -2.99 0.93
N ASN A 448 20.94 -2.93 2.23
CA ASN A 448 22.15 -2.30 2.74
C ASN A 448 22.39 -2.64 4.21
N SER A 449 23.56 -2.22 4.70
CA SER A 449 23.83 -2.13 6.12
C SER A 449 23.66 -0.68 6.55
N TYR A 450 22.70 -0.46 7.44
CA TYR A 450 22.36 0.83 8.01
C TYR A 450 22.78 0.89 9.48
N GLN A 451 23.42 1.99 9.86
CA GLN A 451 23.47 2.40 11.26
C GLN A 451 22.23 3.25 11.53
N VAL A 452 21.30 2.72 12.33
CA VAL A 452 20.07 3.43 12.70
C VAL A 452 20.35 4.33 13.90
N PHE A 453 19.87 5.57 13.84
CA PHE A 453 19.87 6.51 14.94
C PHE A 453 18.47 7.04 15.19
N VAL A 454 18.00 6.90 16.42
CA VAL A 454 16.77 7.50 16.91
C VAL A 454 17.14 8.73 17.71
N ILE A 455 16.68 9.91 17.28
CA ILE A 455 17.14 11.21 17.77
C ILE A 455 15.93 12.06 18.18
N ALA A 456 16.03 12.75 19.30
CA ALA A 456 15.08 13.81 19.67
C ALA A 456 15.80 15.16 19.76
N GLN A 457 15.00 16.23 19.75
CA GLN A 457 15.50 17.59 19.96
C GLN A 457 15.00 18.13 21.30
N GLU A 458 15.91 18.24 22.26
CA GLU A 458 15.65 18.78 23.60
C GLU A 458 16.30 20.16 23.73
N ASN A 459 15.52 21.19 24.04
CA ASN A 459 16.02 22.56 24.26
C ASN A 459 16.96 23.08 23.14
N GLY A 460 16.68 22.69 21.89
CA GLY A 460 17.48 23.05 20.71
C GLY A 460 18.72 22.17 20.45
N SER A 461 19.03 21.21 21.33
CA SER A 461 20.11 20.24 21.17
C SER A 461 19.59 18.89 20.67
N ARG A 462 20.38 18.17 19.86
CA ARG A 462 20.05 16.80 19.41
C ARG A 462 20.57 15.79 20.44
N ILE A 463 19.70 14.89 20.89
CA ILE A 463 20.04 13.78 21.78
C ILE A 463 19.77 12.44 21.07
N ILE A 464 20.61 11.44 21.30
CA ILE A 464 20.40 10.09 20.77
C ILE A 464 19.58 9.31 21.80
N LEU A 465 18.40 8.85 21.39
CA LEU A 465 17.52 7.99 22.19
C LEU A 465 17.93 6.53 22.05
N ASN A 466 18.28 6.08 20.85
CA ASN A 466 18.73 4.72 20.60
C ASN A 466 19.59 4.65 19.33
N SER A 467 20.45 3.63 19.22
CA SER A 467 21.22 3.36 18.00
C SER A 467 21.56 1.89 17.89
N PHE A 468 21.38 1.31 16.72
CA PHE A 468 21.66 -0.10 16.42
C PHE A 468 22.00 -0.30 14.94
N GLU A 469 22.60 -1.45 14.61
CA GLU A 469 22.85 -1.85 13.21
C GLU A 469 21.62 -2.59 12.67
N LEU A 470 21.20 -2.22 11.46
CA LEU A 470 20.16 -2.88 10.68
C LEU A 470 20.79 -3.40 9.39
N LEU A 471 20.61 -4.68 9.10
CA LEU A 471 20.99 -5.29 7.82
C LEU A 471 19.70 -5.65 7.08
N LEU A 472 19.59 -5.16 5.85
CA LEU A 472 18.54 -5.53 4.91
C LEU A 472 19.16 -6.21 3.70
N ASP A 473 18.60 -7.36 3.33
CA ASP A 473 18.99 -8.21 2.23
C ASP A 473 17.78 -8.94 1.63
N GLU A 474 17.98 -9.73 0.58
CA GLU A 474 16.93 -10.46 -0.14
C GLU A 474 16.10 -11.43 0.72
N GLN A 475 16.46 -11.68 1.98
CA GLN A 475 15.70 -12.51 2.92
C GLN A 475 15.00 -11.71 4.01
N SER A 476 15.14 -10.38 3.98
CA SER A 476 14.52 -9.49 4.95
C SER A 476 13.02 -9.37 4.66
N SER A 477 12.23 -9.38 5.73
CA SER A 477 10.78 -9.16 5.71
C SER A 477 10.46 -7.70 6.03
N GLU A 478 9.23 -7.29 5.75
CA GLU A 478 8.74 -5.97 6.15
C GLU A 478 8.61 -5.89 7.67
N GLN A 479 9.04 -4.78 8.27
CA GLN A 479 9.17 -4.67 9.73
C GLN A 479 8.50 -3.42 10.30
N PHE A 480 8.07 -3.52 11.55
CA PHE A 480 7.83 -2.37 12.41
C PHE A 480 9.10 -1.99 13.14
N LEU A 481 9.40 -0.69 13.20
CA LEU A 481 10.35 -0.12 14.15
C LEU A 481 9.57 0.57 15.28
N VAL A 482 9.41 -0.12 16.41
CA VAL A 482 8.65 0.38 17.55
C VAL A 482 9.57 1.13 18.51
N LEU A 483 9.25 2.39 18.77
CA LEU A 483 9.99 3.28 19.67
C LEU A 483 9.22 3.44 20.98
N GLU A 484 9.87 3.15 22.11
CA GLU A 484 9.23 3.14 23.42
C GLU A 484 10.16 3.67 24.52
N VAL A 485 9.59 4.09 25.64
CA VAL A 485 10.34 4.32 26.88
C VAL A 485 10.78 2.97 27.48
N SER A 486 11.96 2.94 28.09
CA SER A 486 12.50 1.75 28.75
C SER A 486 13.48 2.11 29.87
N GLU A 487 13.08 1.85 31.11
CA GLU A 487 13.96 2.01 32.28
C GLU A 487 15.17 1.07 32.28
N ALA A 488 15.10 -0.03 31.52
CA ALA A 488 16.21 -0.97 31.36
C ALA A 488 17.29 -0.47 30.40
N SER A 489 16.98 0.55 29.60
CA SER A 489 17.89 1.19 28.65
C SER A 489 18.76 2.26 29.33
N ALA A 490 20.01 2.39 28.89
CA ALA A 490 20.91 3.42 29.40
C ALA A 490 20.46 4.86 29.06
N THR A 491 19.71 5.03 27.97
CA THR A 491 19.15 6.33 27.55
C THR A 491 17.75 6.57 28.08
N GLY A 492 17.10 5.55 28.65
CA GLY A 492 15.67 5.58 28.98
C GLY A 492 14.74 5.22 27.82
N TYR A 493 15.28 4.88 26.63
CA TYR A 493 14.49 4.59 25.44
C TYR A 493 14.95 3.31 24.75
N LYS A 494 14.02 2.56 24.16
CA LYS A 494 14.29 1.37 23.34
C LYS A 494 13.70 1.52 21.94
N ALA A 495 14.31 0.80 21.01
CA ALA A 495 13.82 0.61 19.67
C ALA A 495 13.79 -0.91 19.40
N SER A 496 12.68 -1.43 18.90
CA SER A 496 12.49 -2.86 18.64
C SER A 496 12.06 -3.07 17.20
N LEU A 497 12.65 -4.06 16.53
CA LEU A 497 12.22 -4.50 15.20
C LEU A 497 11.31 -5.72 15.34
N ILE A 498 10.19 -5.69 14.63
CA ILE A 498 9.17 -6.74 14.67
C ILE A 498 8.69 -6.98 13.24
N GLU A 499 8.62 -8.23 12.79
CA GLU A 499 8.07 -8.54 11.47
C GLU A 499 6.58 -8.17 11.40
N GLN A 500 6.18 -7.49 10.32
CA GLN A 500 4.78 -7.07 10.15
C GLN A 500 3.86 -8.28 9.95
N VAL A 501 4.26 -9.17 9.03
CA VAL A 501 3.57 -10.43 8.73
C VAL A 501 4.51 -11.58 9.05
N LEU A 502 3.97 -12.70 9.55
CA LEU A 502 4.76 -13.91 9.75
C LEU A 502 5.20 -14.45 8.38
N ALA A 503 6.44 -14.92 8.28
CA ALA A 503 6.87 -15.63 7.08
C ALA A 503 5.92 -16.80 6.82
N GLN A 504 5.27 -16.82 5.65
CA GLN A 504 4.53 -18.01 5.23
C GLN A 504 5.52 -19.18 5.18
N GLU A 505 5.26 -20.25 5.93
CA GLU A 505 6.00 -21.49 5.73
C GLU A 505 5.81 -21.85 4.26
N SER A 506 6.89 -21.78 3.47
CA SER A 506 6.89 -22.39 2.16
C SER A 506 6.64 -23.87 2.42
N ASP A 507 5.48 -24.36 2.02
CA ASP A 507 5.22 -25.79 1.83
C ASP A 507 6.24 -26.29 0.81
N ASN A 508 7.44 -26.59 1.29
CA ASN A 508 8.42 -27.40 0.59
C ASN A 508 7.88 -28.84 0.64
N ASP A 509 6.86 -29.13 -0.15
CA ASP A 509 6.56 -30.49 -0.55
C ASP A 509 7.43 -30.83 -1.78
N ASP A 510 8.34 -31.77 -1.52
CA ASP A 510 9.38 -32.36 -2.39
C ASP A 510 8.96 -32.70 -3.84
#